data_AF-A0A935KBJ8-F1
#
_entry.id   AF-A0A935KBJ8-F1
#
_cell.length_a   1.000
_cell.length_b   1.000
_cell.length_c   1.000
_cell.angle_alpha   90.00
_cell.angle_beta   90.00
_cell.angle_gamma   90.00
#
_symmetry.space_group_name_H-M   'P 1'
#
loop_
_entity.id
_entity.type
_entity.pdbx_description
1 polymer ?
#
loop_
_entity_poly.entity_id
_entity_poly.type
_entity_poly.pdbx_seq_one_letter_code
_entity_poly.pdbx_strand_id
1 'polypeptide(L)'
;MSDQKATTRNPWAWIPTLYFTQGIPYVMVMSVSVMMYKNLGVSNTDIAFFTSLLYFPWFLKFAWGPFIDMFKTKRFWTISMQFLVGVALFGIALSVNTSIYWQLTLIVFALMAFASATHDIAADGFYMLSLDQSKQAAFVGVRSTFYRIATIVGSGVLVVIAGQLAPTMGFKGAWSVVFMITGAMFIILFFYHKFILPYPKEDQGTLKGKKLSGSQIFLLAGGFALFALVVYLAFLLFGFLLSLFGVGSPWNTILTTILLVVVLVILFRTFVATFVEKFEKSESKNDTLLPFIEFLKAFVIFMQKKDIWNILGFLLFFRFAEAQLVKLVQPFLLDPRTEGGLGLTTSEVGIVYGTVGIIALTAGGLIGGYVISKKGLKWWLWPMVIIMHTPDLAFVYLSHYQPTNFVLINLAVAAEQFGYGFGFTAYMMFMIMVSQGEHKTAHYAICTGIMALGMMLPGMFSGALQETIGYPRFFEWVLISTIPGFIVAGLVKIDPEFGKKKEEPVKV
;
A
#
# COMPACT_ATOMS: atom_id res chain seq x y z
N MET A 1 -34.37 -29.77 -4.12
CA MET A 1 -34.52 -28.37 -4.54
C MET A 1 -33.17 -27.91 -5.04
N SER A 2 -33.06 -27.48 -6.30
CA SER A 2 -31.80 -26.98 -6.83
C SER A 2 -31.39 -25.73 -6.05
N ASP A 3 -30.26 -25.77 -5.34
CA ASP A 3 -29.65 -24.62 -4.66
C ASP A 3 -29.31 -23.53 -5.70
N GLN A 4 -30.30 -22.72 -6.07
CA GLN A 4 -30.05 -21.54 -6.88
C GLN A 4 -29.29 -20.54 -6.01
N LYS A 5 -27.97 -20.50 -6.22
CA LYS A 5 -27.06 -19.56 -5.58
C LYS A 5 -27.54 -18.13 -5.82
N ALA A 6 -27.78 -17.40 -4.74
CA ALA A 6 -28.29 -16.03 -4.79
C ALA A 6 -27.34 -15.11 -5.59
N THR A 7 -27.82 -14.56 -6.70
CA THR A 7 -27.06 -13.69 -7.61
C THR A 7 -26.89 -12.27 -7.08
N THR A 8 -27.79 -11.84 -6.20
CA THR A 8 -27.74 -10.55 -5.51
C THR A 8 -28.04 -10.76 -4.03
N ARG A 9 -27.48 -9.90 -3.18
CA ARG A 9 -27.70 -9.86 -1.73
C ARG A 9 -27.63 -8.44 -1.23
N ASN A 10 -28.18 -8.18 -0.04
CA ASN A 10 -28.08 -6.88 0.60
C ASN A 10 -26.59 -6.46 0.73
N PRO A 11 -26.17 -5.34 0.13
CA PRO A 11 -24.77 -4.90 0.15
C PRO A 11 -24.22 -4.68 1.57
N TRP A 12 -25.07 -4.29 2.53
CA TRP A 12 -24.70 -4.16 3.94
C TRP A 12 -24.23 -5.47 4.58
N ALA A 13 -24.65 -6.61 4.05
CA ALA A 13 -24.28 -7.91 4.59
C ALA A 13 -22.85 -8.35 4.22
N TRP A 14 -22.15 -7.66 3.32
CA TRP A 14 -20.82 -8.12 2.91
C TRP A 14 -19.83 -7.01 2.60
N ILE A 15 -20.25 -5.83 2.17
CA ILE A 15 -19.33 -4.71 1.91
C ILE A 15 -18.55 -4.31 3.17
N PRO A 16 -19.20 -4.08 4.32
CA PRO A 16 -18.48 -3.74 5.56
C PRO A 16 -17.37 -4.73 5.91
N THR A 17 -17.71 -6.01 5.99
CA THR A 17 -16.79 -7.07 6.39
C THR A 17 -15.74 -7.36 5.32
N LEU A 18 -16.07 -7.24 4.03
CA LEU A 18 -15.13 -7.44 2.95
C LEU A 18 -14.02 -6.39 2.99
N TYR A 19 -14.38 -5.12 3.17
CA TYR A 19 -13.42 -4.03 3.22
C TYR A 19 -12.66 -3.95 4.53
N PHE A 20 -13.26 -4.44 5.62
CA PHE A 20 -12.52 -4.74 6.84
C PHE A 20 -11.44 -5.82 6.61
N THR A 21 -11.77 -6.93 5.91
CA THR A 21 -10.76 -7.96 5.56
C THR A 21 -9.74 -7.52 4.53
N GLN A 22 -10.04 -6.48 3.74
CA GLN A 22 -9.08 -5.88 2.81
C GLN A 22 -8.04 -5.04 3.57
N GLY A 23 -8.45 -4.32 4.62
CA GLY A 23 -7.56 -3.44 5.37
C GLY A 23 -6.59 -4.16 6.32
N ILE A 24 -7.07 -5.16 7.07
CA ILE A 24 -6.25 -5.79 8.13
C ILE A 24 -4.90 -6.35 7.62
N PRO A 25 -4.82 -7.11 6.52
CA PRO A 25 -3.57 -7.76 6.13
C PRO A 25 -2.52 -6.74 5.70
N TYR A 26 -2.94 -5.67 5.01
CA TYR A 26 -2.09 -4.53 4.70
C TYR A 26 -1.51 -3.91 5.98
N VAL A 27 -2.35 -3.65 6.98
CA VAL A 27 -1.94 -3.02 8.25
C VAL A 27 -1.00 -3.94 9.05
N MET A 28 -1.26 -5.24 9.00
CA MET A 28 -0.40 -6.25 9.62
C MET A 28 1.01 -6.24 9.02
N VAL A 29 1.09 -6.22 7.70
CA VAL A 29 2.37 -6.17 6.97
C VAL A 29 3.07 -4.82 7.16
N MET A 30 2.34 -3.71 7.10
CA MET A 30 2.97 -2.39 6.99
C MET A 30 3.24 -1.68 8.30
N SER A 31 2.47 -1.98 9.35
CA SER A 31 2.54 -1.28 10.63
C SER A 31 2.80 -2.25 11.77
N VAL A 32 2.04 -3.34 11.88
CA VAL A 32 2.20 -4.27 13.02
C VAL A 32 3.54 -5.02 12.94
N SER A 33 4.02 -5.36 11.74
CA SER A 33 5.35 -6.00 11.57
C SER A 33 6.49 -5.12 12.09
N VAL A 34 6.47 -3.81 11.79
CA VAL A 34 7.46 -2.82 12.25
C VAL A 34 7.50 -2.80 13.77
N MET A 35 6.33 -2.68 14.39
CA MET A 35 6.20 -2.65 15.83
C MET A 35 6.64 -3.95 16.51
N MET A 36 6.23 -5.09 15.95
CA MET A 36 6.63 -6.41 16.42
C MET A 36 8.14 -6.56 16.40
N TYR A 37 8.78 -6.30 15.27
CA TYR A 37 10.24 -6.43 15.15
C TYR A 37 10.97 -5.46 16.07
N LYS A 38 10.45 -4.25 16.26
CA LYS A 38 11.02 -3.31 17.23
C LYS A 38 10.95 -3.84 18.66
N ASN A 39 9.80 -4.36 19.08
CA ASN A 39 9.63 -4.98 20.39
C ASN A 39 10.49 -6.25 20.59
N LEU A 40 10.88 -6.91 19.50
CA LEU A 40 11.77 -8.08 19.53
C LEU A 40 13.26 -7.72 19.41
N GLY A 41 13.60 -6.43 19.42
CA GLY A 41 14.98 -5.93 19.46
C GLY A 41 15.69 -5.90 18.11
N VAL A 42 14.96 -5.92 16.99
CA VAL A 42 15.55 -5.75 15.66
C VAL A 42 15.97 -4.29 15.45
N SER A 43 17.09 -4.07 14.74
CA SER A 43 17.61 -2.75 14.38
C SER A 43 16.62 -1.94 13.55
N ASN A 44 16.68 -0.60 13.63
CA ASN A 44 15.85 0.27 12.81
C ASN A 44 16.24 0.16 11.33
N THR A 45 17.52 -0.06 11.04
CA THR A 45 18.01 -0.37 9.69
C THR A 45 17.31 -1.58 9.08
N ASP A 46 17.31 -2.72 9.77
CA ASP A 46 16.71 -3.95 9.26
C ASP A 46 15.19 -3.84 9.18
N ILE A 47 14.55 -3.23 10.19
CA ILE A 47 13.10 -2.99 10.18
C ILE A 47 12.71 -2.16 8.95
N ALA A 48 13.38 -1.02 8.74
CA ALA A 48 13.09 -0.13 7.63
C ALA A 48 13.29 -0.83 6.28
N PHE A 49 14.41 -1.52 6.10
CA PHE A 49 14.74 -2.24 4.86
C PHE A 49 13.74 -3.36 4.55
N PHE A 50 13.62 -4.34 5.45
CA PHE A 50 12.86 -5.56 5.18
C PHE A 50 11.35 -5.31 5.18
N THR A 51 10.81 -4.49 6.08
CA THR A 51 9.36 -4.21 6.08
C THR A 51 8.96 -3.30 4.93
N SER A 52 9.87 -2.48 4.40
CA SER A 52 9.61 -1.74 3.16
C SER A 52 9.61 -2.68 1.97
N LEU A 53 10.51 -3.66 1.90
CA LEU A 53 10.52 -4.67 0.84
C LEU A 53 9.20 -5.47 0.77
N LEU A 54 8.51 -5.64 1.91
CA LEU A 54 7.18 -6.26 1.94
C LEU A 54 6.12 -5.47 1.14
N TYR A 55 6.34 -4.20 0.77
CA TYR A 55 5.46 -3.46 -0.15
C TYR A 55 5.48 -4.00 -1.58
N PHE A 56 6.50 -4.77 -1.95
CA PHE A 56 6.76 -5.18 -3.33
C PHE A 56 5.54 -5.79 -4.04
N PRO A 57 4.71 -6.64 -3.39
CA PRO A 57 3.52 -7.15 -4.05
C PRO A 57 2.51 -6.06 -4.44
N TRP A 58 2.30 -5.03 -3.62
CA TRP A 58 1.39 -3.94 -3.98
C TRP A 58 1.92 -3.06 -5.10
N PHE A 59 3.25 -2.92 -5.21
CA PHE A 59 3.88 -2.31 -6.38
C PHE A 59 3.55 -3.09 -7.65
N LEU A 60 3.73 -4.42 -7.62
CA LEU A 60 3.67 -5.24 -8.82
C LEU A 60 2.26 -5.77 -9.15
N LYS A 61 1.26 -5.55 -8.28
CA LYS A 61 -0.08 -6.14 -8.42
C LYS A 61 -0.77 -5.86 -9.75
N PHE A 62 -0.50 -4.70 -10.37
CA PHE A 62 -1.05 -4.37 -11.69
C PHE A 62 -0.69 -5.42 -12.75
N ALA A 63 0.47 -6.04 -12.59
CA ALA A 63 1.02 -6.91 -13.60
C ALA A 63 0.30 -8.28 -13.58
N TRP A 64 -0.02 -8.86 -12.41
CA TRP A 64 -0.79 -10.12 -12.38
C TRP A 64 -2.31 -9.95 -12.25
N GLY A 65 -2.82 -8.74 -12.06
CA GLY A 65 -4.25 -8.45 -12.01
C GLY A 65 -5.06 -9.09 -13.16
N PRO A 66 -4.61 -9.02 -14.43
CA PRO A 66 -5.30 -9.68 -15.54
C PRO A 66 -5.45 -11.20 -15.36
N PHE A 67 -4.53 -11.88 -14.69
CA PHE A 67 -4.66 -13.33 -14.44
C PHE A 67 -5.77 -13.65 -13.47
N ILE A 68 -5.95 -12.82 -12.45
CA ILE A 68 -7.05 -12.96 -11.50
C ILE A 68 -8.39 -12.96 -12.26
N ASP A 69 -8.49 -12.13 -13.30
CA ASP A 69 -9.66 -11.99 -14.16
C ASP A 69 -9.81 -13.15 -15.16
N MET A 70 -8.71 -13.83 -15.52
CA MET A 70 -8.70 -14.92 -16.48
C MET A 70 -9.08 -16.27 -15.88
N PHE A 71 -8.48 -16.64 -14.74
CA PHE A 71 -8.46 -18.04 -14.28
C PHE A 71 -9.71 -18.50 -13.54
N LYS A 72 -10.25 -17.67 -12.64
CA LYS A 72 -11.36 -18.02 -11.75
C LYS A 72 -12.20 -16.78 -11.46
N THR A 73 -13.30 -16.98 -10.74
CA THR A 73 -14.19 -15.89 -10.34
C THR A 73 -13.52 -14.99 -9.30
N LYS A 74 -13.83 -13.70 -9.31
CA LYS A 74 -13.31 -12.76 -8.31
C LYS A 74 -13.75 -13.14 -6.91
N ARG A 75 -14.96 -13.71 -6.77
CA ARG A 75 -15.43 -14.30 -5.51
C ARG A 75 -14.51 -15.42 -5.02
N PHE A 76 -14.06 -16.33 -5.89
CA PHE A 76 -13.16 -17.42 -5.52
C PHE A 76 -11.83 -16.89 -5.02
N TRP A 77 -11.24 -15.93 -5.72
CA TRP A 77 -9.98 -15.31 -5.31
C TRP A 77 -10.11 -14.57 -3.99
N THR A 78 -11.18 -13.78 -3.81
CA THR A 78 -11.47 -13.05 -2.57
C THR A 78 -11.49 -14.00 -1.37
N ILE A 79 -12.28 -15.08 -1.44
CA ILE A 79 -12.44 -16.03 -0.34
C ILE A 79 -11.16 -16.84 -0.12
N SER A 80 -10.51 -17.32 -1.19
CA SER A 80 -9.29 -18.13 -1.07
C SER A 80 -8.14 -17.34 -0.47
N MET A 81 -7.99 -16.06 -0.84
CA MET A 81 -6.97 -15.21 -0.25
C MET A 81 -7.27 -14.88 1.23
N GLN A 82 -8.54 -14.70 1.63
CA GLN A 82 -8.89 -14.57 3.06
C GLN A 82 -8.46 -15.79 3.87
N PHE A 83 -8.66 -17.00 3.34
CA PHE A 83 -8.19 -18.23 3.98
C PHE A 83 -6.67 -18.27 4.08
N LEU A 84 -5.96 -18.00 2.97
CA LEU A 84 -4.50 -17.99 2.96
C LEU A 84 -3.91 -16.95 3.92
N VAL A 85 -4.52 -15.78 4.04
CA VAL A 85 -4.15 -14.77 5.05
C VAL A 85 -4.36 -15.32 6.46
N GLY A 86 -5.50 -15.96 6.75
CA GLY A 86 -5.74 -16.60 8.05
C GLY A 86 -4.67 -17.65 8.40
N VAL A 87 -4.32 -18.50 7.44
CA VAL A 87 -3.23 -19.49 7.59
C VAL A 87 -1.87 -18.80 7.81
N ALA A 88 -1.57 -17.74 7.06
CA ALA A 88 -0.32 -16.99 7.22
C ALA A 88 -0.22 -16.33 8.60
N LEU A 89 -1.32 -15.77 9.12
CA LEU A 89 -1.36 -15.19 10.47
C LEU A 89 -1.06 -16.24 11.55
N PHE A 90 -1.66 -17.44 11.45
CA PHE A 90 -1.28 -18.56 12.32
C PHE A 90 0.18 -18.98 12.12
N GLY A 91 0.67 -18.98 10.88
CA GLY A 91 2.08 -19.24 10.56
C GLY A 91 3.03 -18.27 11.26
N ILE A 92 2.71 -16.97 11.29
CA ILE A 92 3.46 -15.95 12.04
C ILE A 92 3.39 -16.21 13.54
N ALA A 93 2.19 -16.51 14.06
CA ALA A 93 1.96 -16.79 15.48
C ALA A 93 2.81 -17.96 16.00
N LEU A 94 3.00 -19.00 15.19
CA LEU A 94 3.87 -20.14 15.51
C LEU A 94 5.34 -19.76 15.32
N SER A 95 5.67 -19.08 14.23
CA SER A 95 7.06 -18.74 13.86
C SER A 95 7.73 -17.80 14.84
N VAL A 96 6.99 -16.88 15.48
CA VAL A 96 7.54 -15.87 16.40
C VAL A 96 8.26 -16.49 17.62
N ASN A 97 7.85 -17.70 18.01
CA ASN A 97 8.43 -18.42 19.16
C ASN A 97 9.66 -19.28 18.80
N THR A 98 10.04 -19.33 17.53
CA THR A 98 11.19 -20.13 17.07
C THR A 98 12.53 -19.40 17.27
N SER A 99 13.64 -20.13 17.13
CA SER A 99 14.99 -19.54 17.14
C SER A 99 15.26 -18.71 15.88
N ILE A 100 14.70 -19.12 14.73
CA ILE A 100 14.82 -18.43 13.43
C ILE A 100 13.59 -17.57 13.12
N TYR A 101 13.00 -16.97 14.15
CA TYR A 101 11.72 -16.26 14.03
C TYR A 101 11.76 -15.15 12.98
N TRP A 102 12.90 -14.45 12.89
CA TRP A 102 13.10 -13.33 11.97
C TRP A 102 12.87 -13.75 10.51
N GLN A 103 13.58 -14.79 10.05
CA GLN A 103 13.49 -15.27 8.68
C GLN A 103 12.11 -15.86 8.38
N LEU A 104 11.58 -16.70 9.29
CA LEU A 104 10.29 -17.35 9.08
C LEU A 104 9.14 -16.35 9.02
N THR A 105 9.11 -15.40 9.96
CA THR A 105 8.05 -14.37 9.97
C THR A 105 8.13 -13.48 8.73
N LEU A 106 9.33 -13.09 8.26
CA LEU A 106 9.47 -12.32 7.02
C LEU A 106 8.95 -13.06 5.79
N ILE A 107 9.28 -14.36 5.64
CA ILE A 107 8.77 -15.19 4.54
C ILE A 107 7.25 -15.25 4.59
N VAL A 108 6.68 -15.50 5.77
CA VAL A 108 5.22 -15.62 5.91
C VAL A 108 4.53 -14.27 5.70
N PHE A 109 5.11 -13.15 6.16
CA PHE A 109 4.62 -11.80 5.86
C PHE A 109 4.68 -11.49 4.36
N ALA A 110 5.72 -11.91 3.64
CA ALA A 110 5.83 -11.72 2.20
C ALA A 110 4.75 -12.51 1.43
N LEU A 111 4.50 -13.76 1.85
CA LEU A 111 3.39 -14.56 1.31
C LEU A 111 2.03 -13.93 1.62
N MET A 112 1.85 -13.41 2.83
CA MET A 112 0.63 -12.70 3.23
C MET A 112 0.45 -11.40 2.44
N ALA A 113 1.52 -10.65 2.17
CA ALA A 113 1.49 -9.45 1.35
C ALA A 113 1.04 -9.76 -0.09
N PHE A 114 1.53 -10.85 -0.68
CA PHE A 114 1.08 -11.32 -1.99
C PHE A 114 -0.40 -11.73 -1.98
N ALA A 115 -0.83 -12.47 -0.96
CA ALA A 115 -2.23 -12.85 -0.77
C ALA A 115 -3.13 -11.62 -0.60
N SER A 116 -2.68 -10.62 0.17
CA SER A 116 -3.39 -9.35 0.37
C SER A 116 -3.51 -8.54 -0.92
N ALA A 117 -2.42 -8.37 -1.67
CA ALA A 117 -2.47 -7.64 -2.94
C ALA A 117 -3.39 -8.32 -3.96
N THR A 118 -3.44 -9.66 -3.97
CA THR A 118 -4.36 -10.44 -4.80
C THR A 118 -5.81 -10.32 -4.32
N HIS A 119 -6.02 -10.34 -3.00
CA HIS A 119 -7.32 -10.08 -2.38
C HIS A 119 -7.84 -8.70 -2.79
N ASP A 120 -7.01 -7.66 -2.75
CA ASP A 120 -7.40 -6.30 -3.12
C ASP A 120 -7.98 -6.24 -4.54
N ILE A 121 -7.26 -6.82 -5.51
CA ILE A 121 -7.68 -6.87 -6.92
C ILE A 121 -9.03 -7.58 -7.06
N ALA A 122 -9.16 -8.73 -6.40
CA ALA A 122 -10.35 -9.55 -6.47
C ALA A 122 -11.56 -8.87 -5.79
N ALA A 123 -11.39 -8.33 -4.59
CA ALA A 123 -12.43 -7.72 -3.80
C ALA A 123 -12.97 -6.43 -4.44
N ASP A 124 -12.09 -5.55 -4.92
CA ASP A 124 -12.50 -4.33 -5.61
C ASP A 124 -13.16 -4.62 -6.95
N GLY A 125 -12.60 -5.55 -7.73
CA GLY A 125 -13.25 -5.99 -8.96
C GLY A 125 -14.61 -6.66 -8.68
N PHE A 126 -14.73 -7.44 -7.61
CA PHE A 126 -15.98 -8.10 -7.22
C PHE A 126 -17.05 -7.08 -6.83
N TYR A 127 -16.68 -6.02 -6.11
CA TYR A 127 -17.56 -4.92 -5.76
C TYR A 127 -18.11 -4.20 -7.01
N MET A 128 -17.24 -3.92 -7.98
CA MET A 128 -17.64 -3.27 -9.23
C MET A 128 -18.57 -4.14 -10.09
N LEU A 129 -18.41 -5.47 -10.05
CA LEU A 129 -19.28 -6.40 -10.79
C LEU A 129 -20.60 -6.70 -10.06
N SER A 130 -20.62 -6.67 -8.73
CA SER A 130 -21.78 -7.12 -7.94
C SER A 130 -22.87 -6.07 -7.78
N LEU A 131 -22.57 -4.80 -8.09
CA LEU A 131 -23.44 -3.66 -7.81
C LEU A 131 -23.65 -2.82 -9.06
N ASP A 132 -24.87 -2.29 -9.20
CA ASP A 132 -25.15 -1.21 -10.14
C ASP A 132 -24.47 0.10 -9.73
N GLN A 133 -24.34 1.04 -10.67
CA GLN A 133 -23.63 2.31 -10.47
C GLN A 133 -24.21 3.17 -9.33
N SER A 134 -25.53 3.11 -9.09
CA SER A 134 -26.19 3.83 -8.01
C SER A 134 -25.78 3.28 -6.64
N LYS A 135 -25.79 1.96 -6.46
CA LYS A 135 -25.30 1.30 -5.24
C LYS A 135 -23.80 1.47 -5.06
N GLN A 136 -23.01 1.45 -6.15
CA GLN A 136 -21.59 1.76 -6.05
C GLN A 136 -21.38 3.16 -5.44
N ALA A 137 -22.07 4.18 -5.96
CA ALA A 137 -21.99 5.53 -5.40
C ALA A 137 -22.43 5.59 -3.93
N ALA A 138 -23.49 4.88 -3.53
CA ALA A 138 -23.98 4.85 -2.16
C ALA A 138 -23.01 4.17 -1.17
N PHE A 139 -22.29 3.12 -1.61
CA PHE A 139 -21.46 2.29 -0.72
C PHE A 139 -19.95 2.59 -0.78
N VAL A 140 -19.51 3.50 -1.65
CA VAL A 140 -18.08 3.88 -1.74
C VAL A 140 -17.54 4.47 -0.43
N GLY A 141 -18.38 5.21 0.30
CA GLY A 141 -18.05 5.75 1.63
C GLY A 141 -17.98 4.66 2.69
N VAL A 142 -18.88 3.67 2.63
CA VAL A 142 -18.91 2.52 3.55
C VAL A 142 -17.62 1.70 3.41
N ARG A 143 -17.21 1.38 2.17
CA ARG A 143 -15.92 0.73 1.89
C ARG A 143 -14.76 1.41 2.60
N SER A 144 -14.62 2.72 2.36
CA SER A 144 -13.50 3.51 2.87
C SER A 144 -13.52 3.57 4.40
N THR A 145 -14.71 3.63 5.00
CA THR A 145 -14.90 3.64 6.45
C THR A 145 -14.46 2.33 7.08
N PHE A 146 -14.90 1.18 6.56
CA PHE A 146 -14.54 -0.12 7.12
C PHE A 146 -13.08 -0.50 6.90
N TYR A 147 -12.46 -0.02 5.81
CA TYR A 147 -11.02 -0.11 5.64
C TYR A 147 -10.27 0.66 6.74
N ARG A 148 -10.71 1.87 7.08
CA ARG A 148 -10.12 2.68 8.16
C ARG A 148 -10.35 2.07 9.55
N ILE A 149 -11.52 1.50 9.78
CA ILE A 149 -11.80 0.72 11.00
C ILE A 149 -10.82 -0.46 11.11
N ALA A 150 -10.56 -1.17 10.01
CA ALA A 150 -9.54 -2.21 9.99
C ALA A 150 -8.15 -1.68 10.33
N THR A 151 -7.77 -0.50 9.84
CA THR A 151 -6.53 0.16 10.24
C THR A 151 -6.49 0.44 11.75
N ILE A 152 -7.53 1.03 12.33
CA ILE A 152 -7.60 1.29 13.78
C ILE A 152 -7.54 -0.01 14.59
N VAL A 153 -8.24 -1.06 14.16
CA VAL A 153 -8.17 -2.37 14.84
C VAL A 153 -6.76 -2.95 14.74
N GLY A 154 -6.15 -2.92 13.56
CA GLY A 154 -4.82 -3.48 13.29
C GLY A 154 -3.70 -2.78 14.04
N SER A 155 -3.54 -1.46 13.83
CA SER A 155 -2.44 -0.68 14.41
C SER A 155 -2.75 -0.09 15.79
N GLY A 156 -4.02 -0.07 16.19
CA GLY A 156 -4.47 0.45 17.49
C GLY A 156 -4.82 -0.68 18.46
N VAL A 157 -6.02 -1.27 18.30
CA VAL A 157 -6.57 -2.23 19.26
C VAL A 157 -5.65 -3.45 19.47
N LEU A 158 -5.21 -4.09 18.37
CA LEU A 158 -4.38 -5.29 18.45
C LEU A 158 -2.97 -5.00 19.00
N VAL A 159 -2.43 -3.82 18.68
CA VAL A 159 -1.18 -3.32 19.28
C VAL A 159 -1.33 -3.09 20.79
N VAL A 160 -2.43 -2.47 21.22
CA VAL A 160 -2.71 -2.23 22.64
C VAL A 160 -2.76 -3.54 23.40
N ILE A 161 -3.42 -4.56 22.83
CA ILE A 161 -3.47 -5.91 23.38
C ILE A 161 -2.06 -6.50 23.48
N ALA A 162 -1.23 -6.40 22.44
CA ALA A 162 0.15 -6.88 22.49
C ALA A 162 0.94 -6.22 23.65
N GLY A 163 0.83 -4.90 23.79
CA GLY A 163 1.49 -4.15 24.86
C GLY A 163 1.00 -4.50 26.26
N GLN A 164 -0.29 -4.83 26.43
CA GLN A 164 -0.85 -5.24 27.72
C GLN A 164 -0.49 -6.67 28.10
N LEU A 165 -0.30 -7.56 27.12
CA LEU A 165 0.11 -8.95 27.35
C LEU A 165 1.63 -9.09 27.55
N ALA A 166 2.42 -8.20 26.96
CA ALA A 166 3.89 -8.30 26.99
C ALA A 166 4.50 -8.41 28.41
N PRO A 167 4.02 -7.68 29.45
CA PRO A 167 4.57 -7.81 30.80
C PRO A 167 4.42 -9.20 31.43
N THR A 168 3.41 -9.99 31.04
CA THR A 168 3.11 -11.28 31.66
C THR A 168 3.69 -12.48 30.91
N MET A 169 3.79 -12.40 29.58
CA MET A 169 4.24 -13.52 28.73
C MET A 169 5.40 -13.18 27.78
N GLY A 170 5.94 -11.97 27.89
CA GLY A 170 6.96 -11.44 26.97
C GLY A 170 6.38 -11.08 25.59
N PHE A 171 7.14 -10.30 24.81
CA PHE A 171 6.68 -9.83 23.50
C PHE A 171 6.45 -10.96 22.50
N LYS A 172 7.25 -12.03 22.49
CA LYS A 172 7.02 -13.18 21.60
C LYS A 172 5.67 -13.85 21.87
N GLY A 173 5.34 -14.08 23.14
CA GLY A 173 4.04 -14.63 23.55
C GLY A 173 2.89 -13.69 23.23
N ALA A 174 3.03 -12.40 23.55
CA ALA A 174 2.00 -11.40 23.29
C ALA A 174 1.65 -11.27 21.80
N TRP A 175 2.67 -11.16 20.94
CA TRP A 175 2.48 -11.11 19.50
C TRP A 175 1.90 -12.42 18.94
N SER A 176 2.34 -13.57 19.44
CA SER A 176 1.75 -14.87 19.10
C SER A 176 0.23 -14.88 19.34
N VAL A 177 -0.23 -14.40 20.51
CA VAL A 177 -1.66 -14.29 20.83
C VAL A 177 -2.39 -13.35 19.88
N VAL A 178 -1.83 -12.17 19.59
CA VAL A 178 -2.44 -11.20 18.65
C VAL A 178 -2.61 -11.79 17.25
N PHE A 179 -1.59 -12.49 16.74
CA PHE A 179 -1.67 -13.16 15.43
C PHE A 179 -2.64 -14.35 15.44
N MET A 180 -2.76 -15.10 16.55
CA MET A 180 -3.78 -16.15 16.68
C MET A 180 -5.20 -15.59 16.67
N ILE A 181 -5.47 -14.51 17.43
CA ILE A 181 -6.78 -13.84 17.45
C ILE A 181 -7.14 -13.36 16.05
N THR A 182 -6.20 -12.71 15.36
CA THR A 182 -6.42 -12.20 14.00
C THR A 182 -6.60 -13.34 13.01
N GLY A 183 -5.82 -14.42 13.10
CA GLY A 183 -5.96 -15.61 12.28
C GLY A 183 -7.33 -16.26 12.44
N ALA A 184 -7.79 -16.44 13.68
CA ALA A 184 -9.12 -16.97 13.97
C ALA A 184 -10.24 -16.09 13.39
N MET A 185 -10.12 -14.76 13.54
CA MET A 185 -11.03 -13.80 12.92
C MET A 185 -11.10 -13.97 11.40
N PHE A 186 -9.95 -14.18 10.73
CA PHE A 186 -9.91 -14.41 9.28
C PHE A 186 -10.54 -15.73 8.87
N ILE A 187 -10.39 -16.80 9.65
CA ILE A 187 -11.06 -18.07 9.39
C ILE A 187 -12.59 -17.93 9.53
N ILE A 188 -13.06 -17.22 10.56
CA ILE A 188 -14.48 -16.92 10.75
C ILE A 188 -15.01 -16.10 9.56
N LEU A 189 -14.30 -15.05 9.16
CA LEU A 189 -14.70 -14.19 8.03
C LEU A 189 -14.62 -14.92 6.69
N PHE A 190 -13.70 -15.86 6.52
CA PHE A 190 -13.65 -16.76 5.36
C PHE A 190 -14.94 -17.58 5.26
N PHE A 191 -15.36 -18.23 6.35
CA PHE A 191 -16.62 -18.99 6.35
C PHE A 191 -17.81 -18.06 6.12
N TYR A 192 -17.85 -16.91 6.80
CA TYR A 192 -18.89 -15.91 6.62
C TYR A 192 -19.02 -15.49 5.15
N HIS A 193 -17.94 -15.02 4.52
CA HIS A 193 -17.94 -14.60 3.11
C HIS A 193 -18.19 -15.74 2.12
N LYS A 194 -17.77 -16.98 2.46
CA LYS A 194 -18.11 -18.16 1.68
C LYS A 194 -19.62 -18.36 1.56
N PHE A 195 -20.39 -17.98 2.59
CA PHE A 195 -21.84 -18.07 2.56
C PHE A 195 -22.53 -16.75 2.19
N ILE A 196 -21.98 -15.59 2.58
CA ILE A 196 -22.65 -14.28 2.44
C ILE A 196 -22.41 -13.60 1.09
N LEU A 197 -21.27 -13.83 0.43
CA LEU A 197 -20.98 -13.16 -0.83
C LEU A 197 -21.91 -13.67 -1.93
N PRO A 198 -22.56 -12.76 -2.71
CA PRO A 198 -23.44 -13.15 -3.80
C PRO A 198 -22.67 -13.88 -4.91
N TYR A 199 -23.42 -14.44 -5.86
CA TYR A 199 -22.88 -15.08 -7.06
C TYR A 199 -23.33 -14.33 -8.32
N PRO A 200 -22.78 -13.14 -8.62
CA PRO A 200 -23.15 -12.38 -9.81
C PRO A 200 -22.98 -13.21 -11.08
N LYS A 201 -23.93 -13.12 -12.02
CA LYS A 201 -23.89 -13.90 -13.26
C LYS A 201 -22.66 -13.59 -14.13
N GLU A 202 -22.22 -12.33 -14.05
CA GLU A 202 -21.07 -11.78 -14.76
C GLU A 202 -19.72 -12.19 -14.13
N ASP A 203 -19.71 -12.71 -12.89
CA ASP A 203 -18.48 -13.13 -12.22
C ASP A 203 -18.00 -14.48 -12.75
N GLN A 204 -17.33 -14.44 -13.90
CA GLN A 204 -16.75 -15.61 -14.57
C GLN A 204 -15.35 -15.28 -15.07
N GLY A 205 -14.42 -16.22 -14.90
CA GLY A 205 -13.09 -16.11 -15.51
C GLY A 205 -13.21 -16.13 -17.03
N THR A 206 -12.45 -15.29 -17.72
CA THR A 206 -12.52 -15.17 -19.19
C THR A 206 -12.13 -16.46 -19.92
N LEU A 207 -11.40 -17.38 -19.26
CA LEU A 207 -10.96 -18.64 -19.85
C LEU A 207 -12.07 -19.67 -20.09
N LYS A 208 -13.30 -19.53 -19.55
CA LYS A 208 -14.49 -20.40 -19.81
C LYS A 208 -14.19 -21.90 -20.07
N GLY A 209 -13.30 -22.52 -19.29
CA GLY A 209 -12.96 -23.95 -19.43
C GLY A 209 -11.95 -24.31 -20.54
N LYS A 210 -11.43 -23.33 -21.31
CA LYS A 210 -10.26 -23.51 -22.19
C LYS A 210 -9.03 -23.74 -21.30
N LYS A 211 -8.38 -24.90 -21.43
CA LYS A 211 -7.08 -25.17 -20.78
C LYS A 211 -6.02 -24.34 -21.51
N LEU A 212 -5.27 -23.53 -20.77
CA LEU A 212 -4.04 -22.95 -21.29
C LEU A 212 -3.04 -24.08 -21.57
N SER A 213 -2.36 -24.02 -22.71
CA SER A 213 -1.26 -24.95 -22.99
C SER A 213 -0.12 -24.75 -21.99
N GLY A 214 0.70 -25.77 -21.75
CA GLY A 214 1.88 -25.64 -20.89
C GLY A 214 2.81 -24.50 -21.33
N SER A 215 2.92 -24.24 -22.63
CA SER A 215 3.67 -23.11 -23.19
C SER A 215 3.03 -21.75 -22.89
N GLN A 216 1.70 -21.64 -22.85
CA GLN A 216 1.00 -20.43 -22.45
C GLN A 216 1.13 -20.18 -20.95
N ILE A 217 1.00 -21.21 -20.12
CA ILE A 217 1.26 -21.11 -18.67
C ILE A 217 2.72 -20.72 -18.44
N PHE A 218 3.68 -21.28 -19.18
CA PHE A 218 5.09 -20.92 -19.08
C PHE A 218 5.39 -19.50 -19.60
N LEU A 219 4.74 -19.02 -20.66
CA LEU A 219 4.89 -17.63 -21.11
C LEU A 219 4.31 -16.63 -20.10
N LEU A 220 3.14 -16.95 -19.53
CA LEU A 220 2.44 -16.11 -18.56
C LEU A 220 3.11 -16.14 -17.18
N ALA A 221 3.41 -17.32 -16.64
CA ALA A 221 4.07 -17.49 -15.35
C ALA A 221 5.58 -17.25 -15.44
N GLY A 222 6.23 -17.66 -16.53
CA GLY A 222 7.65 -17.46 -16.79
C GLY A 222 7.98 -16.01 -17.15
N GLY A 223 7.11 -15.26 -17.83
CA GLY A 223 7.30 -13.82 -18.03
C GLY A 223 7.28 -13.05 -16.70
N PHE A 224 6.45 -13.48 -15.75
CA PHE A 224 6.35 -12.90 -14.41
C PHE A 224 7.43 -13.37 -13.46
N ALA A 225 7.73 -14.66 -13.46
CA ALA A 225 8.84 -15.21 -12.70
C ALA A 225 10.15 -14.62 -13.21
N LEU A 226 10.32 -14.46 -14.52
CA LEU A 226 11.47 -13.76 -15.12
C LEU A 226 11.46 -12.28 -14.77
N PHE A 227 10.33 -11.57 -14.80
CA PHE A 227 10.27 -10.17 -14.39
C PHE A 227 10.60 -9.99 -12.91
N ALA A 228 9.97 -10.77 -12.02
CA ALA A 228 10.25 -10.77 -10.59
C ALA A 228 11.68 -11.20 -10.29
N LEU A 229 12.20 -12.20 -11.00
CA LEU A 229 13.59 -12.65 -10.92
C LEU A 229 14.55 -11.59 -11.46
N VAL A 230 14.26 -10.91 -12.55
CA VAL A 230 15.09 -9.82 -13.10
C VAL A 230 15.10 -8.64 -12.16
N VAL A 231 13.96 -8.28 -11.57
CA VAL A 231 13.91 -7.22 -10.55
C VAL A 231 14.66 -7.64 -9.29
N TYR A 232 14.49 -8.87 -8.83
CA TYR A 232 15.20 -9.43 -7.68
C TYR A 232 16.71 -9.55 -7.91
N LEU A 233 17.12 -10.07 -9.06
CA LEU A 233 18.53 -10.17 -9.48
C LEU A 233 19.14 -8.80 -9.74
N ALA A 234 18.38 -7.84 -10.27
CA ALA A 234 18.84 -6.45 -10.36
C ALA A 234 19.08 -5.86 -8.97
N PHE A 235 18.21 -6.17 -8.00
CA PHE A 235 18.40 -5.80 -6.60
C PHE A 235 19.62 -6.48 -5.96
N LEU A 236 19.82 -7.78 -6.18
CA LEU A 236 20.98 -8.53 -5.66
C LEU A 236 22.30 -8.09 -6.31
N LEU A 237 22.32 -7.94 -7.63
CA LEU A 237 23.45 -7.42 -8.39
C LEU A 237 23.79 -6.00 -7.94
N PHE A 238 22.77 -5.19 -7.62
CA PHE A 238 22.96 -3.85 -7.11
C PHE A 238 23.54 -3.83 -5.69
N GLY A 239 23.02 -4.65 -4.77
CA GLY A 239 23.62 -4.82 -3.44
C GLY A 239 25.08 -5.28 -3.52
N PHE A 240 25.38 -6.18 -4.46
CA PHE A 240 26.74 -6.62 -4.77
C PHE A 240 27.61 -5.50 -5.35
N LEU A 241 27.13 -4.74 -6.34
CA LEU A 241 27.88 -3.61 -6.92
C LEU A 241 28.17 -2.52 -5.88
N LEU A 242 27.20 -2.16 -5.03
CA LEU A 242 27.41 -1.22 -3.93
C LEU A 242 28.49 -1.70 -2.96
N SER A 243 28.53 -3.01 -2.69
CA SER A 243 29.55 -3.62 -1.84
C SER A 243 30.96 -3.54 -2.45
N LEU A 244 31.10 -3.62 -3.78
CA LEU A 244 32.38 -3.54 -4.49
C LEU A 244 33.02 -2.14 -4.43
N PHE A 245 32.22 -1.09 -4.27
CA PHE A 245 32.68 0.28 -4.18
C PHE A 245 32.79 0.80 -2.73
N GLY A 246 32.61 -0.07 -1.72
CA GLY A 246 32.68 0.32 -0.31
C GLY A 246 31.66 1.40 0.06
N VAL A 247 30.51 1.44 -0.63
CA VAL A 247 29.55 2.54 -0.54
C VAL A 247 28.76 2.43 0.76
N GLY A 248 29.27 3.08 1.81
CA GLY A 248 28.59 3.28 3.09
C GLY A 248 27.74 4.57 3.16
N SER A 249 27.55 5.29 2.04
CA SER A 249 26.80 6.56 2.04
C SER A 249 25.35 6.37 1.54
N PRO A 250 24.34 6.76 2.34
CA PRO A 250 22.93 6.73 1.95
C PRO A 250 22.64 7.44 0.62
N TRP A 251 23.42 8.46 0.30
CA TRP A 251 23.25 9.32 -0.88
C TRP A 251 23.51 8.64 -2.21
N ASN A 252 24.54 7.79 -2.25
CA ASN A 252 24.84 7.00 -3.42
C ASN A 252 23.75 5.95 -3.63
N THR A 253 23.24 5.33 -2.57
CA THR A 253 22.11 4.40 -2.63
C THR A 253 20.84 5.08 -3.17
N ILE A 254 20.55 6.32 -2.77
CA ILE A 254 19.39 7.09 -3.26
C ILE A 254 19.52 7.41 -4.76
N LEU A 255 20.62 8.04 -5.18
CA LEU A 255 20.82 8.44 -6.58
C LEU A 255 20.83 7.22 -7.51
N THR A 256 21.47 6.14 -7.08
CA THR A 256 21.54 4.92 -7.88
C THR A 256 20.22 4.13 -7.86
N THR A 257 19.45 4.16 -6.77
CA THR A 257 18.07 3.62 -6.74
C THR A 257 17.16 4.36 -7.71
N ILE A 258 17.25 5.70 -7.76
CA ILE A 258 16.50 6.50 -8.74
C ILE A 258 16.93 6.12 -10.17
N LEU A 259 18.23 6.04 -10.44
CA LEU A 259 18.75 5.60 -11.74
C LEU A 259 18.30 4.19 -12.11
N LEU A 260 18.33 3.24 -11.17
CA LEU A 260 17.87 1.87 -11.37
C LEU A 260 16.38 1.83 -11.70
N VAL A 261 15.54 2.57 -10.98
CA VAL A 261 14.11 2.67 -11.29
C VAL A 261 13.90 3.25 -12.68
N VAL A 262 14.60 4.33 -13.03
CA VAL A 262 14.50 4.93 -14.36
C VAL A 262 14.91 3.93 -15.44
N VAL A 263 16.02 3.23 -15.27
CA VAL A 263 16.50 2.20 -16.20
C VAL A 263 15.52 1.03 -16.29
N LEU A 264 15.05 0.50 -15.17
CA LEU A 264 14.08 -0.61 -15.15
C LEU A 264 12.76 -0.21 -15.81
N VAL A 265 12.29 1.02 -15.58
CA VAL A 265 11.08 1.55 -16.22
C VAL A 265 11.28 1.68 -17.74
N ILE A 266 12.44 2.17 -18.19
CA ILE A 266 12.77 2.27 -19.63
C ILE A 266 12.90 0.88 -20.27
N LEU A 267 13.63 -0.04 -19.64
CA LEU A 267 13.80 -1.41 -20.12
C LEU A 267 12.46 -2.15 -20.19
N PHE A 268 11.66 -2.04 -19.12
CA PHE A 268 10.33 -2.64 -19.07
C PHE A 268 9.41 -2.04 -20.13
N ARG A 269 9.42 -0.71 -20.33
CA ARG A 269 8.70 -0.06 -21.43
C ARG A 269 9.11 -0.64 -22.78
N THR A 270 10.40 -0.71 -23.08
CA THR A 270 10.91 -1.19 -24.37
C THR A 270 10.56 -2.66 -24.60
N PHE A 271 10.72 -3.49 -23.57
CA PHE A 271 10.34 -4.90 -23.59
C PHE A 271 8.84 -5.07 -23.86
N VAL A 272 7.98 -4.40 -23.10
CA VAL A 272 6.52 -4.49 -23.25
C VAL A 272 6.08 -3.98 -24.61
N ALA A 273 6.62 -2.84 -25.07
CA ALA A 273 6.29 -2.30 -26.40
C ALA A 273 6.64 -3.29 -27.52
N THR A 274 7.86 -3.86 -27.47
CA THR A 274 8.32 -4.86 -28.45
C THR A 274 7.46 -6.12 -28.41
N PHE A 275 7.10 -6.58 -27.22
CA PHE A 275 6.26 -7.76 -27.04
C PHE A 275 4.85 -7.55 -27.59
N VAL A 276 4.22 -6.41 -27.27
CA VAL A 276 2.88 -6.05 -27.77
C VAL A 276 2.90 -5.95 -29.29
N GLU A 277 3.90 -5.29 -29.88
CA GLU A 277 4.03 -5.17 -31.34
C GLU A 277 4.18 -6.55 -32.02
N LYS A 278 5.04 -7.42 -31.48
CA LYS A 278 5.21 -8.79 -32.00
C LYS A 278 3.93 -9.62 -31.89
N PHE A 279 3.18 -9.47 -30.80
CA PHE A 279 1.90 -10.17 -30.63
C PHE A 279 0.85 -9.68 -31.63
N GLU A 280 0.74 -8.37 -31.87
CA GLU A 280 -0.23 -7.81 -32.82
C GLU A 280 0.03 -8.24 -34.26
N LYS A 281 1.29 -8.40 -34.65
CA LYS A 281 1.71 -8.88 -35.97
C LYS A 281 1.59 -10.39 -36.14
N SER A 282 1.29 -11.15 -35.08
CA SER A 282 1.08 -12.59 -35.17
C SER A 282 -0.21 -12.91 -35.92
N GLU A 283 -0.14 -13.76 -36.95
CA GLU A 283 -1.30 -14.24 -37.72
C GLU A 283 -2.28 -15.06 -36.85
N SER A 284 -1.78 -15.66 -35.76
CA SER A 284 -2.54 -16.43 -34.79
C SER A 284 -2.78 -15.59 -33.54
N LYS A 285 -3.76 -14.68 -33.60
CA LYS A 285 -4.22 -13.95 -32.40
C LYS A 285 -4.92 -14.93 -31.47
N ASN A 286 -4.21 -15.32 -30.41
CA ASN A 286 -4.78 -16.18 -29.39
C ASN A 286 -5.75 -15.35 -28.52
N ASP A 287 -7.04 -15.47 -28.77
CA ASP A 287 -8.13 -14.81 -28.00
C ASP A 287 -7.97 -14.98 -26.48
N THR A 288 -7.36 -16.08 -26.07
CA THR A 288 -7.07 -16.43 -24.68
C THR A 288 -6.14 -15.44 -23.99
N LEU A 289 -5.19 -14.85 -24.72
CA LEU A 289 -4.22 -13.88 -24.20
C LEU A 289 -4.67 -12.44 -24.38
N LEU A 290 -5.79 -12.20 -25.08
CA LEU A 290 -6.24 -10.87 -25.44
C LEU A 290 -6.41 -9.92 -24.24
N PRO A 291 -7.03 -10.32 -23.10
CA PRO A 291 -7.16 -9.42 -21.94
C PRO A 291 -5.81 -9.00 -21.34
N PHE A 292 -4.85 -9.92 -21.32
CA PHE A 292 -3.48 -9.64 -20.85
C PHE A 292 -2.76 -8.67 -21.79
N ILE A 293 -2.93 -8.85 -23.10
CA ILE A 293 -2.33 -7.97 -24.11
C ILE A 293 -2.97 -6.58 -24.07
N GLU A 294 -4.30 -6.48 -23.88
CA GLU A 294 -4.98 -5.20 -23.68
C GLU A 294 -4.44 -4.45 -22.46
N PHE A 295 -4.14 -5.16 -21.37
CA PHE A 295 -3.48 -4.57 -20.22
C PHE A 295 -2.07 -4.05 -20.55
N LEU A 296 -1.25 -4.84 -21.26
CA LEU A 296 0.08 -4.40 -21.69
C LEU A 296 0.01 -3.20 -22.65
N LYS A 297 -0.99 -3.15 -23.54
CA LYS A 297 -1.27 -1.97 -24.37
C LYS A 297 -1.59 -0.75 -23.50
N ALA A 298 -2.48 -0.91 -22.52
CA ALA A 298 -2.80 0.17 -21.59
C ALA A 298 -1.56 0.70 -20.85
N PHE A 299 -0.63 -0.19 -20.48
CA PHE A 299 0.66 0.18 -19.89
C PHE A 299 1.53 0.99 -20.86
N VAL A 300 1.69 0.54 -22.10
CA VAL A 300 2.45 1.27 -23.13
C VAL A 300 1.84 2.64 -23.40
N ILE A 301 0.52 2.71 -23.53
CA ILE A 301 -0.23 3.97 -23.74
C ILE A 301 -0.03 4.91 -22.54
N PHE A 302 -0.05 4.39 -21.31
CA PHE A 302 0.23 5.18 -20.11
C PHE A 302 1.64 5.80 -20.18
N MET A 303 2.64 4.98 -20.49
CA MET A 303 4.05 5.38 -20.59
C MET A 303 4.36 6.31 -21.77
N GLN A 304 3.44 6.45 -22.73
CA GLN A 304 3.55 7.35 -23.89
C GLN A 304 2.89 8.72 -23.68
N LYS A 305 2.26 8.98 -22.52
CA LYS A 305 1.67 10.29 -22.22
C LYS A 305 2.73 11.40 -22.32
N LYS A 306 2.38 12.52 -22.96
CA LYS A 306 3.32 13.64 -23.23
C LYS A 306 4.04 14.16 -21.97
N ASP A 307 3.34 14.22 -20.84
CA ASP A 307 3.87 14.69 -19.55
C ASP A 307 4.25 13.52 -18.60
N ILE A 308 4.58 12.33 -19.13
CA ILE A 308 4.83 11.12 -18.32
C ILE A 308 5.91 11.33 -17.26
N TRP A 309 7.00 12.03 -17.56
CA TRP A 309 8.08 12.24 -16.58
C TRP A 309 7.64 13.09 -15.38
N ASN A 310 6.78 14.09 -15.61
CA ASN A 310 6.23 14.90 -14.51
C ASN A 310 5.22 14.09 -13.68
N ILE A 311 4.43 13.24 -14.35
CA ILE A 311 3.53 12.30 -13.68
C ILE A 311 4.32 11.32 -12.81
N LEU A 312 5.34 10.66 -13.36
CA LEU A 312 6.18 9.71 -12.64
C LEU A 312 6.92 10.40 -11.49
N GLY A 313 7.48 11.59 -11.74
CA GLY A 313 8.12 12.40 -10.70
C GLY A 313 7.16 12.70 -9.56
N PHE A 314 5.92 13.12 -9.85
CA PHE A 314 4.91 13.33 -8.83
C PHE A 314 4.58 12.05 -8.06
N LEU A 315 4.35 10.93 -8.76
CA LEU A 315 4.02 9.65 -8.11
C LEU A 315 5.14 9.10 -7.21
N LEU A 316 6.40 9.41 -7.53
CA LEU A 316 7.56 8.93 -6.78
C LEU A 316 7.99 9.90 -5.66
N PHE A 317 7.94 11.20 -5.90
CA PHE A 317 8.57 12.19 -5.01
C PHE A 317 7.60 13.04 -4.19
N PHE A 318 6.31 13.08 -4.52
CA PHE A 318 5.34 13.87 -3.75
C PHE A 318 5.28 13.45 -2.27
N ARG A 319 5.52 12.17 -2.00
CA ARG A 319 5.51 11.58 -0.64
C ARG A 319 6.89 11.12 -0.19
N PHE A 320 7.96 11.67 -0.76
CA PHE A 320 9.33 11.20 -0.52
C PHE A 320 9.76 11.35 0.94
N ALA A 321 9.48 12.50 1.56
CA ALA A 321 9.73 12.74 2.98
C ALA A 321 8.90 11.80 3.87
N GLU A 322 7.59 11.76 3.58
CA GLU A 322 6.62 10.93 4.30
C GLU A 322 6.97 9.44 4.29
N ALA A 323 7.44 8.93 3.15
CA ALA A 323 7.88 7.55 2.99
C ALA A 323 9.01 7.16 3.95
N GLN A 324 9.92 8.10 4.25
CA GLN A 324 10.99 7.91 5.22
C GLN A 324 10.45 8.04 6.65
N LEU A 325 9.65 9.07 6.90
CA LEU A 325 9.08 9.39 8.21
C LEU A 325 8.24 8.24 8.76
N VAL A 326 7.24 7.76 8.02
CA VAL A 326 6.30 6.71 8.46
C VAL A 326 6.99 5.44 8.94
N LYS A 327 8.15 5.10 8.35
CA LYS A 327 8.92 3.91 8.74
C LYS A 327 9.62 4.05 10.08
N LEU A 328 9.94 5.27 10.48
CA LEU A 328 10.73 5.56 11.67
C LEU A 328 9.89 6.14 12.82
N VAL A 329 8.66 6.61 12.57
CA VAL A 329 7.78 7.12 13.63
C VAL A 329 7.53 6.06 14.71
N GLN A 330 7.15 4.84 14.36
CA GLN A 330 6.89 3.80 15.38
C GLN A 330 8.14 3.42 16.17
N PRO A 331 9.31 3.15 15.53
CA PRO A 331 10.57 3.00 16.25
C PRO A 331 10.90 4.19 17.15
N PHE A 332 10.76 5.43 16.67
CA PHE A 332 11.03 6.65 17.44
C PHE A 332 10.16 6.77 18.70
N LEU A 333 8.86 6.46 18.57
CA LEU A 333 7.94 6.49 19.70
C LEU A 333 8.31 5.44 20.76
N LEU A 334 8.75 4.25 20.34
CA LEU A 334 9.13 3.15 21.23
C LEU A 334 10.53 3.26 21.81
N ASP A 335 11.48 3.82 21.06
CA ASP A 335 12.89 3.75 21.43
C ASP A 335 13.17 4.46 22.75
N PRO A 336 14.12 3.94 23.56
CA PRO A 336 14.50 4.58 24.80
C PRO A 336 14.94 6.02 24.57
N ARG A 337 14.68 6.87 25.57
CA ARG A 337 15.10 8.28 25.54
C ARG A 337 16.60 8.46 25.41
N THR A 338 17.38 7.52 25.96
CA THR A 338 18.85 7.48 25.84
C THR A 338 19.32 7.34 24.39
N GLU A 339 18.54 6.69 23.54
CA GLU A 339 18.83 6.49 22.11
C GLU A 339 18.18 7.59 21.23
N GLY A 340 17.56 8.60 21.85
CA GLY A 340 16.89 9.69 21.14
C GLY A 340 15.38 9.48 20.89
N GLY A 341 14.79 8.37 21.33
CA GLY A 341 13.34 8.10 21.20
C GLY A 341 12.47 8.75 22.31
N LEU A 342 11.16 8.46 22.32
CA LEU A 342 10.23 8.97 23.35
C LEU A 342 10.00 8.00 24.52
N GLY A 343 10.39 6.73 24.37
CA GLY A 343 10.25 5.69 25.38
C GLY A 343 8.81 5.35 25.75
N LEU A 344 7.87 5.45 24.81
CA LEU A 344 6.48 5.05 25.03
C LEU A 344 6.35 3.52 25.06
N THR A 345 5.38 3.04 25.81
CA THR A 345 5.00 1.62 25.80
C THR A 345 4.31 1.24 24.49
N THR A 346 4.36 -0.04 24.11
CA THR A 346 3.64 -0.55 22.93
C THR A 346 2.15 -0.20 22.95
N SER A 347 1.50 -0.24 24.11
CA SER A 347 0.09 0.15 24.24
C SER A 347 -0.12 1.64 23.99
N GLU A 348 0.74 2.51 24.51
CA GLU A 348 0.68 3.95 24.25
C GLU A 348 0.89 4.26 22.76
N VAL A 349 1.82 3.59 22.09
CA VAL A 349 2.04 3.76 20.64
C VAL A 349 0.81 3.33 19.83
N GLY A 350 0.13 2.25 20.23
CA GLY A 350 -1.14 1.84 19.62
C GLY A 350 -2.26 2.88 19.77
N ILE A 351 -2.31 3.58 20.90
CA ILE A 351 -3.26 4.68 21.11
C ILE A 351 -2.87 5.88 20.24
N VAL A 352 -1.63 6.36 20.36
CA VAL A 352 -1.13 7.58 19.72
C VAL A 352 -1.18 7.47 18.20
N TYR A 353 -0.53 6.45 17.64
CA TYR A 353 -0.37 6.34 16.19
C TYR A 353 -1.49 5.50 15.58
N GLY A 354 -1.85 4.40 16.24
CA GLY A 354 -2.83 3.44 15.72
C GLY A 354 -4.28 3.88 15.80
N THR A 355 -4.63 4.76 16.76
CA THR A 355 -6.00 5.22 16.97
C THR A 355 -6.14 6.70 16.69
N VAL A 356 -5.48 7.55 17.50
CA VAL A 356 -5.56 9.02 17.36
C VAL A 356 -5.05 9.46 15.99
N GLY A 357 -3.88 8.96 15.59
CA GLY A 357 -3.30 9.21 14.27
C GLY A 357 -4.25 8.85 13.13
N ILE A 358 -4.80 7.63 13.11
CA ILE A 358 -5.68 7.18 12.02
C ILE A 358 -7.01 7.95 11.98
N ILE A 359 -7.55 8.36 13.13
CA ILE A 359 -8.73 9.23 13.20
C ILE A 359 -8.41 10.60 12.59
N ALA A 360 -7.27 11.19 12.95
CA ALA A 360 -6.82 12.47 12.43
C ALA A 360 -6.55 12.41 10.91
N LEU A 361 -5.86 11.36 10.44
CA LEU A 361 -5.65 11.04 9.03
C LEU A 361 -6.96 10.98 8.24
N THR A 362 -7.97 10.36 8.84
CA THR A 362 -9.30 10.25 8.25
C THR A 362 -9.99 11.60 8.15
N ALA A 363 -9.97 12.39 9.22
CA ALA A 363 -10.53 13.73 9.22
C ALA A 363 -9.85 14.63 8.18
N GLY A 364 -8.52 14.62 8.12
CA GLY A 364 -7.74 15.35 7.12
C GLY A 364 -8.13 14.99 5.70
N GLY A 365 -8.22 13.69 5.39
CA GLY A 365 -8.59 13.25 4.03
C GLY A 365 -10.03 13.62 3.63
N LEU A 366 -10.98 13.51 4.54
CA LEU A 366 -12.38 13.90 4.28
C LEU A 366 -12.50 15.42 4.03
N ILE A 367 -11.85 16.22 4.87
CA ILE A 367 -11.82 17.68 4.71
C ILE A 367 -11.08 18.05 3.41
N GLY A 368 -9.99 17.36 3.08
CA GLY A 368 -9.26 17.52 1.82
C GLY A 368 -10.15 17.32 0.59
N GLY A 369 -10.93 16.24 0.58
CA GLY A 369 -11.88 15.97 -0.51
C GLY A 369 -12.96 17.03 -0.61
N TYR A 370 -13.50 17.46 0.53
CA TYR A 370 -14.50 18.53 0.58
C TYR A 370 -13.96 19.85 0.01
N VAL A 371 -12.77 20.28 0.41
CA VAL A 371 -12.24 21.57 -0.03
C VAL A 371 -11.85 21.56 -1.51
N ILE A 372 -11.28 20.45 -2.02
CA ILE A 372 -11.04 20.26 -3.46
C ILE A 372 -12.36 20.38 -4.24
N SER A 373 -13.46 19.83 -3.72
CA SER A 373 -14.77 19.93 -4.36
C SER A 373 -15.26 21.38 -4.55
N LYS A 374 -14.75 22.34 -3.76
CA LYS A 374 -15.15 23.75 -3.82
C LYS A 374 -14.35 24.57 -4.82
N LYS A 375 -13.01 24.47 -4.83
CA LYS A 375 -12.14 25.32 -5.68
C LYS A 375 -11.31 24.55 -6.70
N GLY A 376 -11.44 23.23 -6.77
CA GLY A 376 -10.68 22.36 -7.67
C GLY A 376 -9.30 22.00 -7.13
N LEU A 377 -8.69 20.97 -7.73
CA LEU A 377 -7.40 20.45 -7.29
C LEU A 377 -6.27 21.45 -7.55
N LYS A 378 -6.30 22.17 -8.68
CA LYS A 378 -5.22 23.09 -9.08
C LYS A 378 -4.97 24.18 -8.03
N TRP A 379 -6.03 24.74 -7.44
CA TRP A 379 -5.90 25.77 -6.41
C TRP A 379 -5.45 25.16 -5.08
N TRP A 380 -6.05 24.04 -4.69
CA TRP A 380 -5.79 23.40 -3.39
C TRP A 380 -4.46 22.66 -3.30
N LEU A 381 -3.82 22.32 -4.43
CA LEU A 381 -2.56 21.60 -4.44
C LEU A 381 -1.49 22.28 -3.56
N TRP A 382 -1.27 23.58 -3.72
CA TRP A 382 -0.23 24.30 -2.97
C TRP A 382 -0.51 24.37 -1.46
N PRO A 383 -1.70 24.80 -1.00
CA PRO A 383 -2.04 24.70 0.43
C PRO A 383 -1.93 23.28 0.98
N MET A 384 -2.33 22.28 0.19
CA MET A 384 -2.27 20.87 0.60
C MET A 384 -0.84 20.37 0.78
N VAL A 385 0.07 20.69 -0.13
CA VAL A 385 1.49 20.31 0.01
C VAL A 385 2.13 20.96 1.23
N ILE A 386 1.81 22.23 1.49
CA ILE A 386 2.30 22.93 2.68
C ILE A 386 1.77 22.27 3.95
N ILE A 387 0.45 22.04 4.03
CA ILE A 387 -0.20 21.41 5.20
C ILE A 387 0.26 19.96 5.39
N MET A 388 0.62 19.26 4.32
CA MET A 388 1.15 17.89 4.40
C MET A 388 2.50 17.84 5.11
N HIS A 389 3.39 18.80 4.82
CA HIS A 389 4.78 18.77 5.29
C HIS A 389 5.05 19.65 6.52
N THR A 390 4.25 20.68 6.75
CA THR A 390 4.43 21.56 7.93
C THR A 390 4.41 20.77 9.25
N PRO A 391 3.54 19.77 9.44
CA PRO A 391 3.53 18.99 10.67
C PRO A 391 4.77 18.12 10.91
N ASP A 392 5.64 17.91 9.92
CA ASP A 392 6.93 17.21 10.12
C ASP A 392 7.80 17.96 11.16
N LEU A 393 7.60 19.28 11.31
CA LEU A 393 8.20 20.09 12.37
C LEU A 393 7.83 19.60 13.77
N ALA A 394 6.66 18.97 13.93
CA ALA A 394 6.25 18.39 15.20
C ALA A 394 7.20 17.26 15.61
N PHE A 395 7.67 16.41 14.68
CA PHE A 395 8.64 15.36 14.97
C PHE A 395 10.05 15.89 15.23
N VAL A 396 10.44 17.00 14.59
CA VAL A 396 11.67 17.72 14.97
C VAL A 396 11.57 18.21 16.41
N TYR A 397 10.45 18.85 16.79
CA TYR A 397 10.23 19.27 18.16
C TYR A 397 10.24 18.07 19.14
N LEU A 398 9.51 17.00 18.83
CA LEU A 398 9.44 15.82 19.71
C LEU A 398 10.81 15.16 19.89
N SER A 399 11.65 15.11 18.86
CA SER A 399 12.96 14.45 18.93
C SER A 399 14.01 15.27 19.68
N HIS A 400 13.98 16.59 19.58
CA HIS A 400 14.91 17.47 20.32
C HIS A 400 14.56 17.62 21.79
N TYR A 401 13.27 17.80 22.11
CA TYR A 401 12.83 18.10 23.47
C TYR A 401 12.40 16.86 24.26
N GLN A 402 12.04 15.77 23.57
CA GLN A 402 11.54 14.53 24.16
C GLN A 402 10.54 14.78 25.31
N PRO A 403 9.39 15.44 25.07
CA PRO A 403 8.46 15.73 26.16
C PRO A 403 7.92 14.43 26.80
N THR A 404 7.58 14.48 28.09
CA THR A 404 6.92 13.37 28.81
C THR A 404 5.40 13.50 28.82
N ASN A 405 4.87 14.67 28.45
CA ASN A 405 3.44 14.92 28.43
C ASN A 405 2.78 14.14 27.29
N PHE A 406 2.04 13.08 27.65
CA PHE A 406 1.37 12.19 26.71
C PHE A 406 0.34 12.93 25.83
N VAL A 407 -0.36 13.93 26.36
CA VAL A 407 -1.34 14.72 25.60
C VAL A 407 -0.64 15.52 24.50
N LEU A 408 0.51 16.12 24.81
CA LEU A 408 1.30 16.88 23.82
C LEU A 408 1.78 15.97 22.68
N ILE A 409 2.25 14.76 23.00
CA ILE A 409 2.68 13.78 21.99
C ILE A 409 1.48 13.38 21.09
N ASN A 410 0.32 13.09 21.69
CA ASN A 410 -0.89 12.77 20.94
C ASN A 410 -1.32 13.90 20.00
N LEU A 411 -1.28 15.16 20.46
CA LEU A 411 -1.62 16.32 19.65
C LEU A 411 -0.64 16.53 18.49
N ALA A 412 0.66 16.33 18.72
CA ALA A 412 1.69 16.41 17.69
C ALA A 412 1.48 15.36 16.59
N VAL A 413 1.27 14.09 16.97
CA VAL A 413 1.00 13.00 16.02
C VAL A 413 -0.35 13.19 15.32
N ALA A 414 -1.37 13.67 16.02
CA ALA A 414 -2.65 13.98 15.40
C ALA A 414 -2.52 15.08 14.34
N ALA A 415 -1.77 16.14 14.62
CA ALA A 415 -1.53 17.23 13.67
C ALA A 415 -0.79 16.74 12.42
N GLU A 416 0.20 15.87 12.59
CA GLU A 416 0.92 15.25 11.47
C GLU A 416 0.02 14.36 10.63
N GLN A 417 -0.63 13.37 11.25
CA GLN A 417 -1.50 12.47 10.52
C GLN A 417 -2.65 13.22 9.83
N PHE A 418 -3.20 14.26 10.46
CA PHE A 418 -4.19 15.14 9.82
C PHE A 418 -3.64 15.80 8.56
N GLY A 419 -2.47 16.46 8.66
CA GLY A 419 -1.85 17.14 7.53
C GLY A 419 -1.51 16.17 6.41
N TYR A 420 -0.96 15.01 6.75
CA TYR A 420 -0.70 13.94 5.82
C TYR A 420 -1.98 13.46 5.12
N GLY A 421 -3.07 13.21 5.85
CA GLY A 421 -4.36 12.80 5.27
C GLY A 421 -4.95 13.85 4.32
N PHE A 422 -4.84 15.13 4.70
CA PHE A 422 -5.26 16.26 3.90
C PHE A 422 -4.47 16.36 2.59
N GLY A 423 -3.15 16.30 2.65
CA GLY A 423 -2.25 16.32 1.49
C GLY A 423 -2.36 15.08 0.60
N PHE A 424 -2.50 13.89 1.20
CA PHE A 424 -2.67 12.63 0.49
C PHE A 424 -3.90 12.64 -0.43
N THR A 425 -4.93 13.45 -0.09
CA THR A 425 -6.10 13.59 -0.96
C THR A 425 -5.77 14.28 -2.28
N ALA A 426 -4.86 15.27 -2.29
CA ALA A 426 -4.37 15.88 -3.52
C ALA A 426 -3.68 14.85 -4.41
N TYR A 427 -2.84 14.00 -3.80
CA TYR A 427 -2.13 12.92 -4.49
C TYR A 427 -3.10 11.93 -5.14
N MET A 428 -4.11 11.49 -4.41
CA MET A 428 -5.14 10.59 -4.90
C MET A 428 -5.96 11.20 -6.04
N MET A 429 -6.35 12.48 -5.92
CA MET A 429 -7.09 13.19 -6.97
C MET A 429 -6.24 13.36 -8.24
N PHE A 430 -4.95 13.65 -8.10
CA PHE A 430 -4.04 13.71 -9.24
C PHE A 430 -3.92 12.36 -9.96
N MET A 431 -3.81 11.26 -9.21
CA MET A 431 -3.84 9.91 -9.81
C MET A 431 -5.12 9.66 -10.59
N ILE A 432 -6.28 9.99 -10.01
CA ILE A 432 -7.58 9.85 -10.68
C ILE A 432 -7.61 10.64 -11.99
N MET A 433 -7.11 11.88 -11.99
CA MET A 433 -7.03 12.73 -13.18
C MET A 433 -6.19 12.08 -14.28
N VAL A 434 -4.97 11.64 -13.93
CA VAL A 434 -4.02 11.05 -14.88
C VAL A 434 -4.56 9.74 -15.48
N SER A 435 -5.35 9.01 -14.70
CA SER A 435 -5.99 7.76 -15.12
C SER A 435 -7.28 7.95 -15.92
N GLN A 436 -7.77 9.16 -16.18
CA GLN A 436 -8.94 9.33 -17.05
C GLN A 436 -8.64 8.90 -18.49
N GLY A 437 -9.64 8.32 -19.16
CA GLY A 437 -9.56 7.87 -20.55
C GLY A 437 -10.13 6.46 -20.77
N GLU A 438 -9.80 5.87 -21.91
CA GLU A 438 -10.25 4.54 -22.35
C GLU A 438 -9.83 3.42 -21.38
N HIS A 439 -8.58 3.46 -20.90
CA HIS A 439 -8.00 2.43 -20.04
C HIS A 439 -7.96 2.80 -18.54
N LYS A 440 -9.01 3.46 -18.04
CA LYS A 440 -9.00 4.08 -16.71
C LYS A 440 -8.57 3.17 -15.56
N THR A 441 -9.09 1.94 -15.53
CA THR A 441 -8.83 0.98 -14.45
C THR A 441 -7.37 0.51 -14.47
N ALA A 442 -6.83 0.24 -15.66
CA ALA A 442 -5.44 -0.17 -15.82
C ALA A 442 -4.48 0.99 -15.49
N HIS A 443 -4.76 2.20 -15.97
CA HIS A 443 -3.95 3.38 -15.65
C HIS A 443 -3.95 3.68 -14.15
N TYR A 444 -5.09 3.52 -13.48
CA TYR A 444 -5.17 3.70 -12.04
C TYR A 444 -4.37 2.64 -11.27
N ALA A 445 -4.45 1.37 -11.71
CA ALA A 445 -3.65 0.29 -11.12
C ALA A 445 -2.14 0.56 -11.27
N ILE A 446 -1.70 1.03 -12.44
CA ILE A 446 -0.30 1.43 -12.69
C ILE A 446 0.12 2.56 -11.75
N CYS A 447 -0.69 3.62 -11.63
CA CYS A 447 -0.42 4.73 -10.69
C CYS A 447 -0.28 4.23 -9.25
N THR A 448 -1.18 3.34 -8.78
CA THR A 448 -1.11 2.79 -7.42
C THR A 448 0.13 1.91 -7.20
N GLY A 449 0.57 1.19 -8.24
CA GLY A 449 1.81 0.42 -8.18
C GLY A 449 3.02 1.32 -8.01
N ILE A 450 3.15 2.33 -8.87
CA ILE A 450 4.26 3.32 -8.82
C ILE A 450 4.26 4.09 -7.50
N MET A 451 3.07 4.43 -6.96
CA MET A 451 2.95 5.00 -5.62
C MET A 451 3.58 4.09 -4.55
N ALA A 452 3.30 2.78 -4.57
CA ALA A 452 3.87 1.84 -3.61
C ALA A 452 5.40 1.78 -3.74
N LEU A 453 5.94 1.89 -4.96
CA LEU A 453 7.38 2.02 -5.19
C LEU A 453 7.95 3.31 -4.58
N GLY A 454 7.26 4.44 -4.75
CA GLY A 454 7.62 5.73 -4.16
C GLY A 454 7.62 5.72 -2.62
N MET A 455 6.85 4.84 -1.99
CA MET A 455 6.88 4.62 -0.54
C MET A 455 7.96 3.61 -0.12
N MET A 456 8.14 2.55 -0.91
CA MET A 456 9.07 1.46 -0.62
C MET A 456 10.51 1.95 -0.58
N LEU A 457 10.98 2.61 -1.65
CA LEU A 457 12.40 2.92 -1.82
C LEU A 457 12.94 3.89 -0.77
N PRO A 458 12.26 5.03 -0.46
CA PRO A 458 12.72 5.91 0.61
C PRO A 458 12.67 5.24 1.99
N GLY A 459 11.64 4.42 2.21
CA GLY A 459 11.50 3.66 3.44
C GLY A 459 12.57 2.59 3.66
N MET A 460 13.23 2.09 2.61
CA MET A 460 14.25 1.03 2.74
C MET A 460 15.55 1.53 3.38
N PHE A 461 15.98 2.75 3.07
CA PHE A 461 17.23 3.30 3.59
C PHE A 461 17.04 4.24 4.78
N SER A 462 15.80 4.60 5.13
CA SER A 462 15.51 5.56 6.20
C SER A 462 16.04 5.10 7.57
N GLY A 463 16.00 3.79 7.85
CA GLY A 463 16.54 3.22 9.09
C GLY A 463 18.06 3.38 9.19
N ALA A 464 18.78 3.00 8.13
CA ALA A 464 20.23 3.16 8.04
C ALA A 464 20.63 4.62 8.19
N LEU A 465 19.92 5.52 7.50
CA LEU A 465 20.15 6.95 7.61
C LEU A 465 19.94 7.43 9.05
N GLN A 466 18.83 7.05 9.68
CA GLN A 466 18.51 7.41 11.06
C GLN A 466 19.57 6.92 12.06
N GLU A 467 20.02 5.67 11.97
CA GLU A 467 21.05 5.13 12.86
C GLU A 467 22.40 5.84 12.68
N THR A 468 22.71 6.32 11.46
CA THR A 468 23.98 7.02 11.18
C THR A 468 23.99 8.45 11.73
N ILE A 469 22.85 9.16 11.67
CA ILE A 469 22.79 10.60 12.02
C ILE A 469 22.03 10.88 13.33
N GLY A 470 21.37 9.89 13.91
CA GLY A 470 20.52 10.01 15.09
C GLY A 470 19.12 10.55 14.79
N TYR A 471 18.18 10.37 15.73
CA TYR A 471 16.78 10.81 15.56
C TYR A 471 16.61 12.32 15.29
N PRO A 472 17.22 13.24 16.06
CA PRO A 472 16.99 14.67 15.84
C PRO A 472 17.38 15.14 14.43
N ARG A 473 18.58 14.76 13.98
CA ARG A 473 19.06 15.09 12.63
C ARG A 473 18.29 14.34 11.55
N PHE A 474 17.77 13.16 11.83
CA PHE A 474 16.91 12.44 10.90
C PHE A 474 15.60 13.18 10.63
N PHE A 475 14.93 13.72 11.65
CA PHE A 475 13.71 14.49 11.42
C PHE A 475 13.97 15.85 10.76
N GLU A 476 15.12 16.49 11.02
CA GLU A 476 15.58 17.65 10.24
C GLU A 476 15.84 17.29 8.78
N TRP A 477 16.44 16.13 8.54
CA TRP A 477 16.64 15.58 7.19
C TRP A 477 15.30 15.33 6.48
N VAL A 478 14.30 14.80 7.19
CA VAL A 478 12.96 14.61 6.63
C VAL A 478 12.40 15.94 6.11
N LEU A 479 12.54 17.05 6.84
CA LEU A 479 12.12 18.37 6.36
C LEU A 479 12.83 18.79 5.07
N ILE A 480 14.14 18.59 4.98
CA ILE A 480 14.89 18.88 3.75
C ILE A 480 14.37 18.02 2.59
N SER A 481 14.05 16.75 2.88
CA SER A 481 13.54 15.81 1.90
C SER A 481 12.10 16.08 1.43
N THR A 482 11.43 17.12 1.96
CA THR A 482 10.14 17.61 1.45
C THR A 482 10.30 18.40 0.15
N ILE A 483 11.48 18.99 -0.10
CA ILE A 483 11.77 19.85 -1.26
C ILE A 483 11.41 19.17 -2.60
N PRO A 484 11.79 17.90 -2.87
CA PRO A 484 11.33 17.18 -4.06
C PRO A 484 9.80 17.17 -4.22
N GLY A 485 9.04 17.04 -3.13
CA GLY A 485 7.58 17.07 -3.13
C GLY A 485 7.01 18.39 -3.62
N PHE A 486 7.57 19.52 -3.17
CA PHE A 486 7.21 20.85 -3.65
C PHE A 486 7.57 21.06 -5.13
N ILE A 487 8.76 20.59 -5.55
CA ILE A 487 9.20 20.69 -6.95
C ILE A 487 8.22 19.96 -7.87
N VAL A 488 7.89 18.70 -7.57
CA VAL A 488 7.00 17.92 -8.45
C VAL A 488 5.57 18.44 -8.41
N ALA A 489 5.11 19.02 -7.30
CA ALA A 489 3.82 19.73 -7.25
C ALA A 489 3.76 20.95 -8.19
N GLY A 490 4.89 21.66 -8.37
CA GLY A 490 4.98 22.76 -9.34
C GLY A 490 5.09 22.33 -10.80
N LEU A 491 5.63 21.13 -11.07
CA LEU A 491 5.83 20.61 -12.42
C LEU A 491 4.59 19.94 -13.04
N VAL A 492 3.64 19.51 -12.22
CA VAL A 492 2.43 18.84 -12.70
C VAL A 492 1.43 19.81 -13.32
N LYS A 493 0.87 19.40 -14.46
CA LYS A 493 -0.19 20.14 -15.13
C LYS A 493 -1.53 19.60 -14.68
N ILE A 494 -2.32 20.47 -14.03
CA ILE A 494 -3.65 20.14 -13.52
C ILE A 494 -4.67 21.00 -14.26
N ASP A 495 -5.72 20.35 -14.77
CA ASP A 495 -6.88 21.02 -15.33
C ASP A 495 -7.55 21.89 -14.23
N PRO A 496 -7.70 23.21 -14.44
CA PRO A 496 -8.34 24.11 -13.47
C PRO A 496 -9.74 23.68 -13.02
N GLU A 497 -10.50 22.98 -13.86
CA GLU A 497 -11.85 22.53 -13.55
C GLU A 497 -11.87 21.16 -12.86
N PHE A 498 -10.75 20.44 -12.87
CA PHE A 498 -10.69 19.12 -12.29
C PHE A 498 -10.87 19.14 -10.77
N GLY A 499 -11.78 18.30 -10.30
CA GLY A 499 -12.13 18.17 -8.89
C GLY A 499 -13.18 19.16 -8.40
N LYS A 500 -13.60 20.17 -9.18
CA LYS A 500 -14.71 21.06 -8.79
C LYS A 500 -16.05 20.32 -8.87
N LYS A 501 -16.93 20.57 -7.89
CA LYS A 501 -18.33 20.13 -7.97
C LYS A 501 -19.02 20.96 -9.06
N LYS A 502 -19.59 20.29 -10.07
CA LYS A 502 -20.43 20.95 -11.07
C LYS A 502 -21.70 21.43 -10.38
N GLU A 503 -22.05 22.70 -10.52
CA GLU A 503 -23.34 23.21 -10.05
C GLU A 503 -24.45 22.52 -10.86
N GLU A 504 -25.37 21.85 -10.18
CA GLU A 504 -26.59 21.39 -10.84
C GLU A 504 -27.37 22.62 -11.28
N PRO A 505 -27.89 22.67 -12.52
CA PRO A 505 -28.72 23.79 -12.94
C PRO A 505 -29.89 23.89 -11.97
N VAL A 506 -30.04 25.06 -11.34
CA VAL A 506 -31.18 25.40 -10.52
C VAL A 506 -32.43 25.07 -11.35
N LYS A 507 -33.22 24.10 -10.89
CA LYS A 507 -34.56 23.89 -11.45
C LYS A 507 -35.35 25.15 -11.08
N VAL A 508 -35.42 26.08 -12.03
CA VAL A 508 -36.20 27.31 -11.95
C VAL A 508 -37.68 26.97 -11.86
#